data_AF-A0A6A4V1T8-F1
#
_entry.id   AF-A0A6A4V1T8-F1
#
_cell.length_a   1.000
_cell.length_b   1.000
_cell.length_c   1.000
_cell.angle_alpha   90.00
_cell.angle_beta   90.00
_cell.angle_gamma   90.00
#
_symmetry.space_group_name_H-M   'P 1'
#
loop_
_entity.id
_entity.type
_entity.pdbx_description
1 polymer ?
#
loop_
_entity_poly.entity_id
_entity_poly.type
_entity_poly.pdbx_seq_one_letter_code
_entity_poly.pdbx_strand_id
1 'polypeptide(L)'
;MNAFAAVFPGKAQSVCFFHLCQAVWKKTRETGLQTAYAEDADLALKIRCLPALALLHPDDVPDGYEAVAAELPDAAAELAAYFERQYIGANVISDRLQALAERRRNGEVAMADYLRAVAHNFTL
;
A
#
# COMPACT_ATOMS: atom_id res chain seq x y z
N MET A 1 -2.90 18.76 10.36
CA MET A 1 -2.00 18.21 11.40
C MET A 1 -1.21 19.27 12.17
N ASN A 2 -1.58 20.56 12.09
CA ASN A 2 -0.69 21.63 12.54
C ASN A 2 -0.90 22.03 14.02
N ALA A 3 -2.08 21.78 14.59
CA ALA A 3 -2.40 22.17 15.96
C ALA A 3 -1.69 21.31 17.03
N PHE A 4 -1.60 19.99 16.83
CA PHE A 4 -0.92 19.09 17.77
C PHE A 4 0.58 19.41 17.85
N ALA A 5 1.23 19.56 16.69
CA ALA A 5 2.65 19.91 16.61
C ALA A 5 2.96 21.29 17.23
N ALA A 6 2.02 22.24 17.17
CA ALA A 6 2.16 23.56 17.79
C ALA A 6 2.11 23.50 19.33
N VAL A 7 1.31 22.60 19.90
CA VAL A 7 1.14 22.46 21.35
C VAL A 7 2.16 21.49 21.97
N PHE A 8 2.55 20.44 21.22
CA PHE A 8 3.46 19.39 21.65
C PHE A 8 4.66 19.25 20.71
N PRO A 9 5.54 20.26 20.66
CA PRO A 9 6.70 20.23 19.79
C PRO A 9 7.62 19.04 20.13
N GLY A 10 8.16 18.38 19.10
CA GLY A 10 9.07 17.25 19.26
C GLY A 10 8.43 15.95 19.73
N LYS A 11 7.09 15.89 19.90
CA LYS A 11 6.38 14.63 20.16
C LYS A 11 6.04 13.93 18.86
N ALA A 12 6.39 12.65 18.78
CA ALA A 12 6.00 11.81 17.66
C ALA A 12 4.47 11.60 17.68
N GLN A 13 3.85 11.77 16.51
CA GLN A 13 2.45 11.43 16.29
C GLN A 13 2.42 10.15 15.46
N SER A 14 1.79 9.10 15.97
CA SER A 14 1.60 7.85 15.25
C SER A 14 0.13 7.64 14.90
N VAL A 15 -0.11 6.84 13.87
CA VAL A 15 -1.46 6.35 13.56
C VAL A 15 -1.77 5.18 14.50
N CYS A 16 -3.01 5.10 14.99
CA CYS A 16 -3.46 3.98 15.79
C CYS A 16 -3.90 2.83 14.88
N PHE A 17 -3.36 1.63 15.08
CA PHE A 17 -3.66 0.43 14.29
C PHE A 17 -5.17 0.14 14.21
N PHE A 18 -5.90 0.30 15.31
CA PHE A 18 -7.35 0.13 15.33
C PHE A 18 -8.06 1.06 14.35
N HIS A 19 -7.68 2.34 14.31
CA HIS A 19 -8.26 3.31 13.39
C HIS A 19 -7.82 3.07 11.93
N LEU A 20 -6.62 2.51 11.72
CA LEU A 20 -6.18 2.05 10.41
C LEU A 20 -7.10 0.94 9.88
N CYS A 21 -7.37 -0.09 10.70
CA CYS A 21 -8.31 -1.15 10.35
C CYS A 21 -9.72 -0.61 10.04
N GLN A 22 -10.21 0.34 10.83
CA GLN A 22 -11.50 0.99 10.58
C GLN A 22 -11.52 1.76 9.26
N ALA A 23 -10.44 2.47 8.92
CA ALA A 23 -10.33 3.21 7.66
C ALA A 23 -10.33 2.26 6.45
N VAL A 24 -9.58 1.16 6.51
CA VAL A 24 -9.58 0.13 5.46
C VAL A 24 -10.97 -0.49 5.30
N TRP A 25 -11.63 -0.84 6.41
CA TRP A 25 -12.99 -1.37 6.35
C TRP A 25 -13.99 -0.37 5.75
N LYS A 26 -13.91 0.91 6.15
CA LYS A 26 -14.74 1.96 5.58
C LYS A 26 -14.53 2.05 4.07
N LYS A 27 -13.29 2.08 3.60
CA LYS A 27 -12.99 2.15 2.16
C LYS A 27 -13.46 0.89 1.42
N THR A 28 -13.29 -0.29 2.00
CA THR A 28 -13.79 -1.57 1.45
C THR A 28 -15.30 -1.51 1.17
N ARG A 29 -16.06 -0.88 2.06
CA ARG A 29 -17.50 -0.67 1.85
C ARG A 29 -17.79 0.36 0.76
N GLU A 30 -17.04 1.46 0.74
CA GLU A 30 -17.19 2.52 -0.27
C GLU A 30 -16.88 2.03 -1.69
N THR A 31 -15.98 1.06 -1.84
CA THR A 31 -15.68 0.41 -3.14
C THR A 31 -16.64 -0.71 -3.50
N GLY A 32 -17.70 -0.95 -2.71
CA GLY A 32 -18.71 -1.97 -2.99
C GLY A 32 -18.27 -3.42 -2.66
N LEU A 33 -17.10 -3.62 -2.07
CA LEU A 33 -16.55 -4.95 -1.77
C LEU A 33 -17.16 -5.61 -0.54
N GLN A 34 -18.07 -4.93 0.17
CA GLN A 34 -18.62 -5.41 1.44
C GLN A 34 -19.24 -6.81 1.39
N THR A 35 -19.97 -7.14 0.32
CA THR A 35 -20.62 -8.45 0.14
C THR A 35 -19.57 -9.51 -0.17
N ALA A 36 -18.69 -9.24 -1.14
CA ALA A 36 -17.60 -10.14 -1.50
C ALA A 36 -16.68 -10.42 -0.30
N TYR A 37 -16.34 -9.40 0.49
CA TYR A 37 -15.57 -9.56 1.72
C TYR A 37 -16.27 -10.47 2.75
N ALA A 38 -17.60 -10.45 2.84
CA ALA A 38 -18.34 -11.28 3.79
C ALA A 38 -18.47 -12.74 3.33
N GLU A 39 -18.50 -12.97 2.01
CA GLU A 39 -18.78 -14.26 1.40
C GLU A 39 -17.50 -15.00 0.95
N ASP A 40 -16.42 -14.27 0.69
CA ASP A 40 -15.12 -14.79 0.25
C ASP A 40 -14.06 -14.56 1.34
N ALA A 41 -13.71 -15.62 2.04
CA ALA A 41 -12.72 -15.60 3.12
C ALA A 41 -11.30 -15.30 2.62
N ASP A 42 -10.95 -15.69 1.39
CA ASP A 42 -9.63 -15.47 0.81
C ASP A 42 -9.48 -13.99 0.44
N LEU A 43 -10.50 -13.39 -0.19
CA LEU A 43 -10.55 -11.94 -0.41
C LEU A 43 -10.48 -11.18 0.92
N ALA A 44 -11.24 -11.60 1.92
CA ALA A 44 -11.25 -10.98 3.24
C ALA A 44 -9.88 -11.04 3.92
N LEU A 45 -9.15 -12.15 3.75
CA LEU A 45 -7.78 -12.27 4.24
C LEU A 45 -6.85 -11.30 3.50
N LYS A 46 -6.89 -11.28 2.17
CA LYS A 46 -6.06 -10.38 1.34
C LYS A 46 -6.28 -8.90 1.70
N ILE A 47 -7.53 -8.48 1.88
CA ILE A 47 -7.86 -7.11 2.31
C ILE A 47 -7.34 -6.83 3.73
N ARG A 48 -7.40 -7.79 4.65
CA ARG A 48 -6.85 -7.65 6.01
C ARG A 48 -5.31 -7.59 6.05
N CYS A 49 -4.62 -8.04 5.00
CA CYS A 49 -3.18 -7.87 4.90
C CYS A 49 -2.76 -6.41 4.71
N LEU A 50 -3.61 -5.54 4.14
CA LEU A 50 -3.32 -4.10 4.01
C LEU A 50 -2.97 -3.43 5.35
N PRO A 51 -3.84 -3.43 6.38
CA PRO A 51 -3.48 -2.85 7.67
C PRO A 51 -2.36 -3.61 8.37
N ALA A 52 -2.18 -4.91 8.10
CA ALA A 52 -1.09 -5.71 8.67
C ALA A 52 0.31 -5.23 8.24
N LEU A 53 0.42 -4.47 7.15
CA LEU A 53 1.68 -3.82 6.73
C LEU A 53 2.26 -2.91 7.81
N ALA A 54 1.42 -2.33 8.67
CA ALA A 54 1.88 -1.51 9.80
C ALA A 54 2.64 -2.30 10.88
N LEU A 55 2.66 -3.64 10.79
CA LEU A 55 3.40 -4.54 11.69
C LEU A 55 4.77 -4.96 11.12
N LEU A 56 5.08 -4.58 9.88
CA LEU A 56 6.38 -4.82 9.26
C LEU A 56 7.41 -3.80 9.73
N HIS A 57 8.68 -4.11 9.51
CA HIS A 57 9.72 -3.08 9.58
C HIS A 57 9.46 -2.03 8.50
N PRO A 58 9.66 -0.72 8.76
CA PRO A 58 9.41 0.33 7.76
C PRO A 58 10.08 0.08 6.40
N ASP A 59 11.28 -0.49 6.39
CA ASP A 59 12.03 -0.82 5.17
C ASP A 59 11.38 -1.93 4.33
N ASP A 60 10.59 -2.81 4.97
CA ASP A 60 9.91 -3.93 4.32
C ASP A 60 8.49 -3.56 3.84
N VAL A 61 7.95 -2.43 4.31
CA VAL A 61 6.58 -2.00 3.98
C VAL A 61 6.35 -1.85 2.46
N PRO A 62 7.28 -1.29 1.65
CA PRO A 62 7.07 -1.17 0.22
C PRO A 62 6.96 -2.53 -0.48
N ASP A 63 7.85 -3.47 -0.15
CA ASP A 63 7.84 -4.82 -0.72
C ASP A 63 6.61 -5.62 -0.25
N GLY A 64 6.25 -5.47 1.03
CA GLY A 64 5.03 -6.05 1.58
C GLY A 64 3.77 -5.51 0.89
N TYR A 65 3.72 -4.21 0.61
CA TYR A 65 2.59 -3.60 -0.10
C TYR A 65 2.45 -4.18 -1.51
N GLU A 66 3.53 -4.28 -2.28
CA GLU A 66 3.47 -4.85 -3.63
C GLU A 66 3.03 -6.31 -3.63
N ALA A 67 3.53 -7.12 -2.68
CA ALA A 67 3.11 -8.50 -2.54
C ALA A 67 1.60 -8.62 -2.25
N VAL A 68 1.06 -7.75 -1.40
CA VAL A 68 -0.39 -7.71 -1.10
C VAL A 68 -1.17 -7.21 -2.32
N ALA A 69 -0.71 -6.15 -2.99
CA ALA A 69 -1.37 -5.55 -4.13
C ALA A 69 -1.46 -6.51 -5.33
N ALA A 70 -0.41 -7.28 -5.60
CA ALA A 70 -0.38 -8.27 -6.67
C ALA A 70 -1.38 -9.42 -6.47
N GLU A 71 -1.76 -9.70 -5.22
CA GLU A 71 -2.71 -10.75 -4.87
C GLU A 71 -4.16 -10.26 -4.83
N LEU A 72 -4.39 -8.96 -4.75
CA LEU A 72 -5.73 -8.38 -4.73
C LEU A 72 -6.37 -8.48 -6.14
N PRO A 73 -7.66 -8.82 -6.24
CA PRO A 73 -8.35 -8.82 -7.52
C PRO A 73 -8.50 -7.38 -8.05
N ASP A 74 -8.66 -7.22 -9.36
CA ASP A 74 -8.87 -5.92 -10.02
C ASP A 74 -10.03 -5.12 -9.38
N ALA A 75 -11.08 -5.81 -8.93
CA ALA A 75 -12.20 -5.18 -8.22
C ALA A 75 -11.78 -4.43 -6.93
N ALA A 76 -10.61 -4.72 -6.38
CA ALA A 76 -10.04 -4.10 -5.19
C ALA A 76 -8.92 -3.08 -5.51
N ALA A 77 -8.66 -2.76 -6.78
CA ALA A 77 -7.59 -1.85 -7.16
C ALA A 77 -7.75 -0.44 -6.55
N GLU A 78 -8.96 0.12 -6.54
CA GLU A 78 -9.21 1.43 -5.89
C GLU A 78 -9.01 1.39 -4.36
N LEU A 79 -9.23 0.25 -3.71
CA LEU A 79 -8.91 0.07 -2.29
C LEU A 79 -7.40 0.05 -2.07
N ALA A 80 -6.66 -0.69 -2.90
CA ALA A 80 -5.20 -0.76 -2.85
C ALA A 80 -4.56 0.61 -3.10
N ALA A 81 -5.02 1.32 -4.13
CA ALA A 81 -4.51 2.64 -4.50
C ALA A 81 -4.85 3.71 -3.43
N TYR A 82 -6.02 3.61 -2.78
CA TYR A 82 -6.33 4.43 -1.62
C TYR A 82 -5.35 4.19 -0.46
N PHE A 83 -5.06 2.93 -0.16
CA PHE A 83 -4.18 2.58 0.95
C PHE A 83 -2.76 3.11 0.71
N GLU A 84 -2.24 2.92 -0.50
CA GLU A 84 -0.94 3.43 -0.93
C GLU A 84 -0.83 4.95 -0.74
N ARG A 85 -1.77 5.70 -1.32
CA ARG A 85 -1.79 7.17 -1.28
C ARG A 85 -1.84 7.70 0.15
N GLN A 86 -2.56 7.02 1.04
CA GLN A 86 -2.87 7.53 2.37
C GLN A 86 -1.86 7.09 3.44
N TYR A 87 -1.25 5.92 3.30
CA TYR A 87 -0.46 5.29 4.37
C TYR A 87 0.96 4.88 3.98
N ILE A 88 1.25 4.67 2.69
CA ILE A 88 2.60 4.33 2.22
C ILE A 88 3.33 5.59 1.73
N GLY A 89 2.64 6.40 0.92
CA GLY A 89 3.13 7.65 0.35
C GLY A 89 3.57 7.50 -1.11
N ALA A 90 2.99 8.30 -2.00
CA ALA A 90 3.24 8.28 -3.45
C ALA A 90 4.73 8.49 -3.84
N ASN A 91 5.51 9.13 -2.97
CA ASN A 91 6.95 9.35 -3.20
C ASN A 91 7.75 8.06 -3.02
N VAL A 92 7.33 7.13 -2.17
CA VAL A 92 8.08 5.89 -1.92
C VAL A 92 8.13 5.03 -3.18
N ILE A 93 7.02 4.91 -3.91
CA ILE A 93 6.97 4.15 -5.17
C ILE A 93 7.62 4.91 -6.32
N SER A 94 7.51 6.23 -6.38
CA SER A 94 8.26 7.06 -7.34
C SER A 94 9.78 6.93 -7.15
N ASP A 95 10.26 7.03 -5.91
CA ASP A 95 11.68 6.90 -5.57
C ASP A 95 12.17 5.47 -5.86
N ARG A 96 11.34 4.46 -5.63
CA ARG A 96 11.64 3.06 -5.97
C ARG A 96 11.70 2.82 -7.46
N LEU A 97 10.77 3.39 -8.24
CA LEU A 97 10.80 3.33 -9.71
C LEU A 97 12.05 4.01 -10.26
N GLN A 98 12.46 5.13 -9.67
CA GLN A 98 13.71 5.80 -10.01
C GLN A 98 14.93 4.90 -9.69
N ALA A 99 14.97 4.28 -8.52
CA ALA A 99 16.02 3.34 -8.13
C ALA A 99 16.05 2.08 -9.02
N LEU A 100 14.88 1.54 -9.39
CA LEU A 100 14.78 0.38 -10.30
C LEU A 100 15.25 0.75 -11.71
N ALA A 101 14.93 1.96 -12.18
CA ALA A 101 15.40 2.49 -13.45
C ALA A 101 16.92 2.71 -13.45
N GLU A 102 17.51 3.12 -12.33
CA GLU A 102 18.98 3.20 -12.15
C GLU A 102 19.64 1.82 -12.22
N ARG A 103 19.13 0.86 -11.45
CA ARG A 103 19.63 -0.52 -11.48
C ARG A 103 19.50 -1.15 -12.87
N ARG A 104 18.41 -0.85 -13.60
CA ARG A 104 18.26 -1.24 -15.00
C ARG A 104 19.30 -0.58 -15.90
N ARG A 105 19.56 0.73 -15.75
CA ARG A 105 20.61 1.46 -16.49
C ARG A 105 22.00 0.88 -16.22
N ASN A 106 22.25 0.40 -15.01
CA ASN A 106 23.51 -0.25 -14.62
C ASN A 106 23.61 -1.72 -15.10
N GLY A 107 22.56 -2.27 -15.72
CA GLY A 107 22.53 -3.65 -16.20
C GLY A 107 22.27 -4.71 -15.12
N GLU A 108 21.91 -4.30 -13.90
CA GLU A 108 21.68 -5.18 -12.76
C GLU A 108 20.30 -5.85 -12.78
N VAL A 109 19.37 -5.32 -13.58
CA VAL A 109 17.99 -5.82 -13.71
C VAL A 109 17.70 -6.08 -15.19
N ALA A 110 17.12 -7.23 -15.52
CA ALA A 110 16.73 -7.54 -16.89
C ALA A 110 15.54 -6.67 -17.35
N MET A 111 15.45 -6.39 -18.66
CA MET A 111 14.37 -5.56 -19.19
C MET A 111 12.99 -6.15 -18.89
N ALA A 112 12.85 -7.47 -18.94
CA ALA A 112 11.59 -8.15 -18.64
C ALA A 112 11.15 -7.93 -17.18
N ASP A 113 12.09 -7.99 -16.24
CA ASP A 113 11.79 -7.81 -14.81
C ASP A 113 11.53 -6.35 -14.46
N TYR A 114 12.26 -5.43 -15.09
CA TYR A 114 11.98 -3.99 -15.01
C TYR A 114 10.58 -3.66 -15.56
N LEU A 115 10.23 -4.16 -16.75
CA LEU A 115 8.92 -3.92 -17.36
C LEU A 115 7.79 -4.54 -16.54
N ARG A 116 8.01 -5.71 -15.92
CA ARG A 116 7.02 -6.34 -15.04
C ARG A 116 6.78 -5.47 -13.80
N ALA A 117 7.84 -5.03 -13.12
CA ALA A 117 7.74 -4.15 -11.96
C ALA A 117 7.11 -2.79 -12.29
N VAL A 118 7.44 -2.21 -13.44
CA VAL A 118 6.80 -0.96 -13.90
C VAL A 118 5.33 -1.20 -14.24
N ALA A 119 4.99 -2.27 -14.95
CA ALA A 119 3.62 -2.57 -15.34
C ALA A 119 2.69 -2.77 -14.13
N HIS A 120 3.18 -3.45 -13.08
CA HIS A 120 2.44 -3.61 -11.82
C HIS A 120 2.13 -2.26 -11.14
N ASN A 121 2.94 -1.24 -11.35
CA ASN A 121 2.71 0.12 -10.80
C ASN A 121 1.76 0.98 -11.64
N PHE A 122 1.35 0.53 -12.84
CA PHE A 122 0.45 1.28 -13.74
C PHE A 122 -0.86 0.56 -14.08
N THR A 123 -1.05 -0.68 -13.62
CA THR A 123 -2.36 -1.35 -13.66
C THR A 123 -3.27 -0.76 -12.58
N LEU A 124 -4.16 0.14 -13.02
CA LEU A 124 -5.30 0.71 -12.28
C LEU A 124 -6.42 -0.30 -12.06
#